data_AF-V6JMH6-F1
#
_entry.id   AF-V6JMH6-F1
#
_cell.length_a   1.000
_cell.length_b   1.000
_cell.length_c   1.000
_cell.angle_alpha   90.00
_cell.angle_beta   90.00
_cell.angle_gamma   90.00
#
_symmetry.space_group_name_H-M   'P 1'
#
loop_
_entity.id
_entity.type
_entity.pdbx_description
1 polymer ?
#
loop_
_entity_poly.entity_id
_entity_poly.type
_entity_poly.pdbx_seq_one_letter_code
_entity_poly.pdbx_strand_id
1 'polypeptide(L)'
;MRYATGDYVQATRLQERALALYEELGNRYGQAHALNDLGRVWCLTGDYEQATRPLGQALALFREVGDRQGEAEVLNSLGALLAESTRPQEALTAYRQALELARQIRSPLDEARALEGAAGCHERLGDRTAALEELREAVGIYRRLGAAEAKAASEHLTNLEAEEGSGASGVEDSTDS
;
A
#
# COMPACT_ATOMS: atom_id res chain seq x y z
N MET A 1 -23.87 4.01 4.96
CA MET A 1 -23.00 4.74 4.00
C MET A 1 -22.79 6.24 4.33
N ARG A 2 -23.64 6.93 5.11
CA ARG A 2 -23.52 8.40 5.33
C ARG A 2 -22.53 8.83 6.43
N TYR A 3 -22.14 7.92 7.32
CA TYR A 3 -21.22 8.21 8.43
C TYR A 3 -19.76 8.24 7.96
N ALA A 4 -19.31 7.22 7.21
CA ALA A 4 -17.95 7.17 6.69
C ALA A 4 -17.57 8.39 5.82
N THR A 5 -18.47 8.84 4.93
CA THR A 5 -18.24 10.06 4.14
C THR A 5 -18.22 11.34 4.98
N GLY A 6 -18.96 11.39 6.09
CA GLY A 6 -18.88 12.48 7.05
C GLY A 6 -17.55 12.50 7.80
N ASP A 7 -17.06 11.34 8.20
CA ASP A 7 -15.81 11.19 8.94
C ASP A 7 -14.59 11.53 8.07
N TYR A 8 -14.58 11.15 6.78
CA TYR A 8 -13.51 11.50 5.86
C TYR A 8 -13.46 13.01 5.57
N VAL A 9 -14.61 13.67 5.36
CA VAL A 9 -14.64 15.13 5.18
C VAL A 9 -14.11 15.87 6.41
N GLN A 10 -14.41 15.38 7.62
CA GLN A 10 -13.85 15.95 8.84
C GLN A 10 -12.34 15.68 8.94
N ALA A 11 -11.88 14.46 8.63
CA ALA A 11 -10.47 14.11 8.64
C ALA A 11 -9.66 14.99 7.66
N THR A 12 -10.14 15.17 6.42
CA THR A 12 -9.51 16.06 5.44
C THR A 12 -9.40 17.49 5.98
N ARG A 13 -10.48 18.06 6.51
CA ARG A 13 -10.46 19.43 7.06
C ARG A 13 -9.51 19.59 8.24
N LEU A 14 -9.46 18.60 9.13
CA LEU A 14 -8.53 18.60 10.26
C LEU A 14 -7.09 18.59 9.76
N GLN A 15 -6.83 17.78 8.73
CA GLN A 15 -5.49 17.63 8.19
C GLN A 15 -5.03 18.84 7.37
N GLU A 16 -5.93 19.48 6.61
CA GLU A 16 -5.69 20.77 5.96
C GLU A 16 -5.37 21.87 6.97
N ARG A 17 -6.10 21.92 8.09
CA ARG A 17 -5.83 22.88 9.16
C ARG A 17 -4.48 22.62 9.84
N ALA A 18 -4.16 21.35 10.09
CA ALA A 18 -2.86 20.97 10.65
C ALA A 18 -1.72 21.34 9.69
N LEU A 19 -1.90 21.10 8.38
CA LEU A 19 -0.95 21.49 7.36
C LEU A 19 -0.68 23.00 7.40
N ALA A 20 -1.73 23.83 7.40
CA ALA A 20 -1.60 25.28 7.47
C ALA A 20 -0.82 25.73 8.72
N LEU A 21 -1.10 25.13 9.89
CA LEU A 21 -0.36 25.42 11.11
C LEU A 21 1.12 25.02 11.01
N TYR A 22 1.42 23.85 10.43
CA TYR A 22 2.81 23.44 10.22
C TYR A 22 3.54 24.30 9.18
N GLU A 23 2.85 24.84 8.18
CA GLU A 23 3.39 25.83 7.25
C GLU A 23 3.72 27.14 7.95
N GLU A 24 2.81 27.68 8.77
CA GLU A 24 3.03 28.89 9.57
C GLU A 24 4.22 28.74 10.54
N LEU A 25 4.37 27.56 11.13
CA LEU A 25 5.45 27.25 12.06
C LEU A 25 6.77 26.84 11.37
N GLY A 26 6.78 26.70 10.03
CA GLY A 26 7.93 26.19 9.29
C GLY A 26 8.30 24.73 9.62
N ASN A 27 7.39 23.95 10.21
CA ASN A 27 7.62 22.57 10.60
C ASN A 27 7.47 21.63 9.40
N ARG A 28 8.57 21.39 8.69
CA ARG A 28 8.63 20.50 7.51
C ARG A 28 8.21 19.06 7.80
N TYR A 29 8.59 18.53 8.97
CA TYR A 29 8.22 17.17 9.40
C TYR A 29 6.71 17.05 9.58
N GLY A 30 6.09 18.01 10.27
CA GLY A 30 4.63 18.07 10.45
C GLY A 30 3.88 18.25 9.13
N GLN A 31 4.39 19.09 8.22
CA GLN A 31 3.84 19.25 6.87
C GLN A 31 3.83 17.92 6.11
N ALA A 32 4.93 17.17 6.16
CA ALA A 32 5.06 15.89 5.46
C ALA A 32 4.03 14.85 5.91
N HIS A 33 3.89 14.67 7.23
CA HIS A 33 2.88 13.79 7.82
C HIS A 33 1.47 14.22 7.46
N ALA A 34 1.21 15.54 7.51
CA ALA A 34 -0.10 16.05 7.16
C ALA A 34 -0.51 15.77 5.71
N LEU A 35 0.43 15.97 4.79
CA LEU A 35 0.24 15.69 3.38
C LEU A 35 0.08 14.20 3.11
N ASN A 36 0.81 13.35 3.83
CA ASN A 36 0.69 11.89 3.72
C ASN A 36 -0.71 11.42 4.15
N ASP A 37 -1.18 11.86 5.31
CA ASP A 37 -2.51 11.47 5.82
C ASP A 37 -3.65 12.00 4.95
N LEU A 38 -3.53 13.22 4.43
CA LEU A 38 -4.43 13.75 3.42
C LEU A 38 -4.50 12.84 2.19
N GLY A 39 -3.33 12.47 1.65
CA GLY A 39 -3.22 11.54 0.53
C GLY A 39 -3.91 10.20 0.80
N ARG A 40 -3.70 9.62 1.99
CA ARG A 40 -4.32 8.37 2.41
C ARG A 40 -5.84 8.48 2.52
N VAL A 41 -6.38 9.57 3.06
CA VAL A 41 -7.82 9.80 3.12
C VAL A 41 -8.42 9.82 1.71
N TRP A 42 -7.81 10.53 0.76
CA TRP A 42 -8.28 10.56 -0.62
C TRP A 42 -8.17 9.22 -1.34
N CYS A 43 -7.13 8.42 -1.06
CA CYS A 43 -7.07 7.04 -1.54
C CYS A 43 -8.25 6.21 -1.01
N LEU A 44 -8.59 6.34 0.28
CA LEU A 44 -9.70 5.61 0.90
C LEU A 44 -11.08 6.04 0.38
N THR A 45 -11.23 7.28 -0.09
CA THR A 45 -12.47 7.77 -0.72
C THR A 45 -12.54 7.50 -2.21
N GLY A 46 -11.47 6.98 -2.83
CA GLY A 46 -11.38 6.73 -4.27
C GLY A 46 -11.04 7.98 -5.10
N ASP A 47 -10.71 9.10 -4.45
CA ASP A 47 -10.34 10.36 -5.10
C ASP A 47 -8.84 10.39 -5.44
N TYR A 48 -8.41 9.44 -6.27
CA TYR A 48 -7.00 9.20 -6.60
C TYR A 48 -6.28 10.42 -7.22
N GLU A 49 -7.00 11.22 -8.02
CA GLU A 49 -6.46 12.46 -8.57
C GLU A 49 -6.06 13.45 -7.46
N GLN A 50 -6.88 13.58 -6.42
CA GLN A 50 -6.61 14.47 -5.29
C GLN A 50 -5.49 13.94 -4.39
N ALA A 51 -5.31 12.62 -4.28
CA ALA A 51 -4.24 12.02 -3.49
C ALA A 51 -2.83 12.21 -4.09
N THR A 52 -2.72 12.34 -5.42
CA THR A 52 -1.43 12.34 -6.13
C THR A 52 -0.49 13.45 -5.68
N ARG A 53 -0.97 14.70 -5.66
CA ARG A 53 -0.16 15.87 -5.34
C ARG A 53 0.32 15.89 -3.87
N PRO A 54 -0.57 15.69 -2.87
CA PRO A 54 -0.19 15.62 -1.46
C PRO A 54 0.86 14.55 -1.18
N LEU A 55 0.67 13.33 -1.68
CA LEU A 55 1.64 12.24 -1.49
C LEU A 55 3.00 12.56 -2.12
N GLY A 56 3.01 13.17 -3.31
CA GLY A 56 4.25 13.64 -3.94
C GLY A 56 4.97 14.73 -3.13
N GLN A 57 4.22 15.66 -2.54
CA GLN A 57 4.79 16.71 -1.67
C GLN A 57 5.30 16.12 -0.35
N ALA A 58 4.57 15.20 0.27
CA ALA A 58 5.01 14.48 1.47
C ALA A 58 6.32 13.73 1.22
N LEU A 59 6.44 13.02 0.10
CA LEU A 59 7.67 12.31 -0.28
C LEU A 59 8.87 13.26 -0.43
N ALA A 60 8.67 14.40 -1.09
CA ALA A 60 9.73 15.40 -1.21
C ALA A 60 10.18 15.93 0.16
N LEU A 61 9.22 16.22 1.05
CA LEU A 61 9.51 16.72 2.39
C LEU A 61 10.20 15.69 3.27
N PHE A 62 9.74 14.43 3.29
CA PHE A 62 10.40 13.37 4.07
C PHE A 62 11.84 13.15 3.63
N ARG A 63 12.12 13.22 2.31
CA ARG A 63 13.48 13.20 1.78
C ARG A 63 14.30 14.41 2.21
N GLU A 64 13.71 15.62 2.17
CA GLU A 64 14.36 16.87 2.59
C GLU A 64 14.77 16.81 4.06
N VAL A 65 13.90 16.32 4.94
CA VAL A 65 14.19 16.23 6.38
C VAL A 65 14.97 14.96 6.76
N GLY A 66 15.23 14.06 5.81
CA GLY A 66 15.96 12.82 6.03
C GLY A 66 15.18 11.75 6.82
N ASP A 67 13.86 11.85 6.89
CA ASP A 67 13.01 10.87 7.56
C ASP A 67 12.74 9.67 6.64
N ARG A 68 13.54 8.63 6.82
CA ARG A 68 13.42 7.38 6.04
C ARG A 68 12.18 6.56 6.39
N GLN A 69 11.65 6.71 7.60
CA GLN A 69 10.41 6.02 8.00
C GLN A 69 9.23 6.63 7.26
N GLY A 70 9.09 7.96 7.31
CA GLY A 70 8.08 8.68 6.55
C GLY A 70 8.20 8.48 5.04
N GLU A 71 9.43 8.40 4.50
CA GLU A 71 9.65 8.06 3.09
C GLU A 71 9.12 6.67 2.72
N ALA A 72 9.32 5.65 3.56
CA ALA A 72 8.78 4.31 3.29
C ALA A 72 7.25 4.29 3.32
N GLU A 73 6.65 4.97 4.31
CA GLU A 73 5.19 5.07 4.48
C GLU A 73 4.50 5.75 3.29
N VAL A 74 5.06 6.86 2.78
CA VAL A 74 4.49 7.58 1.65
C VAL A 74 4.70 6.83 0.32
N LEU A 75 5.82 6.10 0.16
CA LEU A 75 6.05 5.24 -1.00
C LEU A 75 5.03 4.10 -1.06
N ASN A 76 4.70 3.49 0.09
CA ASN A 76 3.61 2.52 0.20
C ASN A 76 2.26 3.15 -0.20
N SER A 77 1.98 4.37 0.27
CA SER A 77 0.73 5.08 -0.06
C SER A 77 0.64 5.45 -1.56
N LEU A 78 1.76 5.84 -2.17
CA LEU A 78 1.87 6.08 -3.62
C LEU A 78 1.71 4.77 -4.43
N GLY A 79 2.29 3.67 -3.96
CA GLY A 79 2.08 2.34 -4.55
C GLY A 79 0.60 1.97 -4.59
N ALA A 80 -0.11 2.16 -3.48
CA ALA A 80 -1.55 1.90 -3.41
C ALA A 80 -2.34 2.76 -4.38
N LEU A 81 -2.05 4.07 -4.42
CA LEU A 81 -2.67 5.01 -5.35
C LEU A 81 -2.49 4.59 -6.82
N LEU A 82 -1.27 4.22 -7.20
CA LEU A 82 -0.92 3.83 -8.57
C LEU A 82 -1.53 2.49 -8.96
N ALA A 83 -1.64 1.56 -8.00
CA ALA A 83 -2.29 0.29 -8.21
C ALA A 83 -3.74 0.53 -8.62
N GLU A 84 -4.47 1.37 -7.89
CA GLU A 84 -5.86 1.68 -8.22
C GLU A 84 -6.02 2.43 -9.56
N SER A 85 -5.02 3.22 -9.95
CA SER A 85 -5.06 4.07 -11.16
C SER A 85 -4.71 3.35 -12.48
N THR A 86 -4.91 2.03 -12.59
CA THR A 86 -4.57 1.20 -13.78
C THR A 86 -3.08 1.15 -14.17
N ARG A 87 -2.16 1.51 -13.25
CA ARG A 87 -0.71 1.55 -13.51
C ARG A 87 0.05 0.55 -12.62
N PRO A 88 -0.20 -0.76 -12.74
CA PRO A 88 0.39 -1.78 -11.86
C PRO A 88 1.93 -1.81 -11.91
N GLN A 89 2.54 -1.49 -13.06
CA GLN A 89 4.00 -1.49 -13.18
C GLN A 89 4.65 -0.36 -12.37
N GLU A 90 4.04 0.82 -12.35
CA GLU A 90 4.57 1.97 -11.62
C GLU A 90 4.29 1.85 -10.12
N ALA A 91 3.14 1.27 -9.77
CA ALA A 91 2.84 0.86 -8.40
C ALA A 91 3.89 -0.12 -7.87
N LEU A 92 4.24 -1.14 -8.65
CA LEU A 92 5.27 -2.11 -8.31
C LEU A 92 6.65 -1.45 -8.11
N THR A 93 7.00 -0.46 -8.93
CA THR A 93 8.22 0.33 -8.71
C THR A 93 8.19 1.08 -7.37
N ALA A 94 7.07 1.72 -7.02
CA ALA A 94 6.92 2.41 -5.75
C ALA A 94 7.00 1.43 -4.55
N TYR A 95 6.32 0.29 -4.62
CA TYR A 95 6.37 -0.73 -3.58
C TYR A 95 7.76 -1.34 -3.41
N ARG A 96 8.51 -1.57 -4.51
CA ARG A 96 9.90 -2.06 -4.41
C ARG A 96 10.82 -1.05 -3.71
N GLN A 97 10.65 0.25 -3.97
CA GLN A 97 11.38 1.30 -3.25
C GLN A 97 11.00 1.32 -1.77
N ALA A 98 9.71 1.22 -1.45
CA ALA A 98 9.23 1.14 -0.07
C ALA A 98 9.80 -0.09 0.66
N LEU A 99 9.81 -1.25 0.01
CA LEU A 99 10.32 -2.52 0.53
C LEU A 99 11.82 -2.43 0.85
N GLU A 100 12.61 -1.92 -0.10
CA GLU A 100 14.05 -1.74 0.10
C GLU A 100 14.31 -0.84 1.30
N LEU A 101 13.61 0.28 1.39
CA LEU A 101 13.79 1.24 2.46
C LEU A 101 13.32 0.68 3.82
N ALA A 102 12.17 0.02 3.85
CA ALA A 102 11.62 -0.63 5.04
C ALA A 102 12.59 -1.67 5.62
N ARG A 103 13.24 -2.46 4.76
CA ARG A 103 14.29 -3.42 5.14
C ARG A 103 15.53 -2.71 5.69
N GLN A 104 15.96 -1.61 5.08
CA GLN A 104 17.11 -0.82 5.54
C GLN A 104 16.88 -0.22 6.93
N ILE A 105 15.69 0.33 7.19
CA ILE A 105 15.35 0.94 8.49
C ILE A 105 14.82 -0.06 9.51
N ARG A 106 14.64 -1.33 9.12
CA ARG A 106 14.04 -2.40 9.92
C ARG A 106 12.64 -2.04 10.40
N SER A 107 11.80 -1.55 9.50
CA SER A 107 10.37 -1.39 9.71
C SER A 107 9.61 -2.61 9.16
N PRO A 108 9.32 -3.63 10.00
CA PRO A 108 8.65 -4.84 9.53
C PRO A 108 7.21 -4.56 9.08
N LEU A 109 6.55 -3.55 9.65
CA LEU A 109 5.18 -3.21 9.24
C LEU A 109 5.14 -2.64 7.81
N ASP A 110 6.07 -1.72 7.49
CA ASP A 110 6.14 -1.15 6.13
C ASP A 110 6.67 -2.15 5.11
N GLU A 111 7.54 -3.06 5.54
CA GLU A 111 7.99 -4.19 4.71
C GLU A 111 6.81 -5.09 4.33
N ALA A 112 5.97 -5.47 5.30
CA ALA A 112 4.80 -6.30 5.05
C ALA A 112 3.79 -5.61 4.12
N ARG A 113 3.54 -4.31 4.32
CA ARG A 113 2.66 -3.51 3.46
C ARG A 113 3.19 -3.39 2.03
N ALA A 114 4.50 -3.20 1.88
CA ALA A 114 5.13 -3.13 0.57
C ALA A 114 5.04 -4.46 -0.18
N LEU A 115 5.27 -5.58 0.52
CA LEU A 115 5.14 -6.94 -0.03
C LEU A 115 3.70 -7.26 -0.44
N GLU A 116 2.72 -6.95 0.41
CA GLU A 116 1.29 -7.13 0.10
C GLU A 116 0.87 -6.31 -1.12
N GLY A 117 1.30 -5.04 -1.18
CA GLY A 117 1.05 -4.18 -2.33
C GLY A 117 1.72 -4.64 -3.63
N ALA A 118 2.97 -5.12 -3.53
CA ALA A 118 3.70 -5.69 -4.66
C ALA A 118 3.02 -6.97 -5.17
N ALA A 119 2.54 -7.83 -4.28
CA ALA A 119 1.82 -9.04 -4.62
C ALA A 119 0.56 -8.72 -5.44
N GLY A 120 -0.24 -7.75 -4.98
CA GLY A 120 -1.41 -7.29 -5.73
C GLY A 120 -1.08 -6.70 -7.11
N CYS A 121 0.11 -6.09 -7.27
CA CYS A 121 0.58 -5.64 -8.57
C CYS A 121 0.99 -6.81 -9.47
N HIS A 122 1.71 -7.80 -8.94
CA HIS A 122 2.11 -9.01 -9.67
C HIS A 122 0.89 -9.84 -10.11
N GLU A 123 -0.15 -9.96 -9.29
CA GLU A 123 -1.43 -10.59 -9.69
C GLU A 123 -2.02 -9.93 -10.94
N ARG A 124 -2.06 -8.59 -10.95
CA ARG A 124 -2.61 -7.82 -12.08
C ARG A 124 -1.72 -7.87 -13.33
N LEU A 125 -0.43 -8.12 -13.16
CA LEU A 125 0.52 -8.33 -14.24
C LEU A 125 0.55 -9.78 -14.73
N GLY A 126 -0.15 -10.70 -14.05
CA GLY A 126 -0.20 -12.12 -14.38
C GLY A 126 0.97 -12.94 -13.82
N ASP A 127 1.82 -12.35 -12.98
CA ASP A 127 2.93 -13.05 -12.30
C ASP A 127 2.46 -13.61 -10.96
N ARG A 128 1.66 -14.68 -11.03
CA ARG A 128 1.05 -15.28 -9.83
C ARG A 128 2.08 -15.88 -8.88
N THR A 129 3.18 -16.42 -9.39
CA THR A 129 4.24 -17.02 -8.57
C THR A 129 4.87 -15.97 -7.67
N ALA A 130 5.28 -14.83 -8.23
CA ALA A 130 5.84 -13.73 -7.45
C ALA A 130 4.84 -13.21 -6.41
N ALA A 131 3.56 -13.08 -6.80
CA ALA A 131 2.51 -12.65 -5.87
C ALA A 131 2.34 -13.59 -4.67
N LEU A 132 2.32 -14.90 -4.88
CA LEU A 132 2.21 -15.88 -3.79
C LEU A 132 3.41 -15.83 -2.85
N GLU A 133 4.62 -15.71 -3.37
CA GLU A 133 5.84 -15.60 -2.57
C GLU A 133 5.83 -14.35 -1.68
N GLU A 134 5.56 -13.19 -2.28
CA GLU A 134 5.50 -11.90 -1.58
C GLU A 134 4.38 -11.88 -0.53
N LEU A 135 3.20 -12.39 -0.87
CA LEU A 135 2.05 -12.42 0.03
C LEU A 135 2.27 -13.39 1.21
N ARG A 136 2.92 -14.54 0.99
CA ARG A 136 3.35 -15.45 2.08
C ARG A 136 4.31 -14.77 3.04
N GLU A 137 5.29 -14.03 2.52
CA GLU A 137 6.25 -13.29 3.34
C GLU A 137 5.53 -12.20 4.15
N ALA A 138 4.65 -11.40 3.51
CA ALA A 138 3.86 -10.36 4.17
C ALA A 138 3.01 -10.93 5.32
N VAL A 139 2.26 -12.00 5.07
CA VAL A 139 1.44 -12.69 6.08
C VAL A 139 2.30 -13.17 7.26
N GLY A 140 3.47 -13.74 6.97
CA GLY A 140 4.43 -14.16 8.00
C GLY A 140 4.89 -13.02 8.89
N ILE A 141 5.12 -11.83 8.32
CA ILE A 141 5.46 -10.63 9.10
C ILE A 141 4.27 -10.15 9.92
N TYR A 142 3.10 -9.96 9.31
CA TYR A 142 1.91 -9.48 10.01
C TYR A 142 1.52 -10.37 11.21
N ARG A 143 1.62 -11.69 11.06
CA ARG A 143 1.37 -12.65 12.15
C ARG A 143 2.35 -12.48 13.31
N ARG A 144 3.65 -12.28 13.01
CA ARG A 144 4.67 -12.04 14.03
C ARG A 144 4.44 -10.74 14.80
N LEU A 145 3.92 -9.72 14.12
CA LEU A 145 3.60 -8.43 14.71
C LEU A 145 2.25 -8.40 15.46
N GLY A 146 1.39 -9.40 15.25
CA GLY A 146 -0.01 -9.34 15.71
C GLY A 146 -0.80 -8.22 15.02
N ALA A 147 -0.44 -7.87 13.79
CA ALA A 147 -1.06 -6.80 13.02
C ALA A 147 -2.51 -7.16 12.65
N ALA A 148 -3.40 -6.16 12.60
CA ALA A 148 -4.81 -6.38 12.26
C ALA A 148 -4.98 -6.88 10.81
N GLU A 149 -4.06 -6.47 9.93
CA GLU A 149 -3.94 -6.83 8.52
C GLU A 149 -3.67 -8.33 8.33
N ALA A 150 -3.15 -9.03 9.34
CA ALA A 150 -2.77 -10.44 9.24
C ALA A 150 -3.91 -11.34 8.77
N LYS A 151 -5.14 -11.06 9.21
CA LYS A 151 -6.31 -11.86 8.86
C LYS A 151 -6.67 -11.68 7.39
N ALA A 152 -6.80 -10.43 6.94
CA ALA A 152 -7.16 -10.11 5.57
C ALA A 152 -6.12 -10.63 4.57
N ALA A 153 -4.82 -10.41 4.85
CA ALA A 153 -3.74 -10.91 4.02
C ALA A 153 -3.69 -12.46 3.98
N SER A 154 -4.02 -13.13 5.10
CA SER A 154 -4.11 -14.60 5.12
C SER A 154 -5.26 -15.12 4.27
N GLU A 155 -6.42 -14.45 4.32
CA GLU A 155 -7.58 -14.80 3.50
C GLU A 155 -7.29 -14.61 2.01
N HIS A 156 -6.64 -13.49 1.64
CA HIS A 156 -6.18 -13.26 0.28
C HIS A 156 -5.22 -14.36 -0.19
N LEU A 157 -4.24 -14.73 0.64
CA LEU A 157 -3.31 -15.81 0.32
C LEU A 157 -4.04 -17.14 0.05
N THR A 158 -4.98 -17.51 0.92
CA THR A 158 -5.74 -18.77 0.76
C THR A 158 -6.58 -18.76 -0.52
N ASN A 159 -7.20 -17.62 -0.86
CA ASN A 159 -7.95 -17.50 -2.11
C ASN A 159 -7.02 -17.66 -3.31
N LEU A 160 -5.84 -17.04 -3.27
CA LEU A 160 -4.85 -17.14 -4.35
C LEU A 160 -4.28 -18.57 -4.48
N GLU A 161 -4.14 -19.31 -3.40
CA GLU A 161 -3.73 -20.73 -3.46
C GLU A 161 -4.87 -21.64 -3.98
N ALA A 162 -6.13 -21.33 -3.66
CA ALA A 162 -7.27 -22.15 -4.05
C ALA A 162 -7.54 -22.16 -5.57
N GLU A 163 -7.33 -21.05 -6.28
CA GLU A 163 -7.53 -21.00 -7.73
C GLU A 163 -6.44 -21.80 -8.50
N GLU A 164 -5.28 -22.08 -7.90
CA GLU A 164 -4.28 -22.98 -8.50
C GLU A 164 -4.78 -24.43 -8.54
N GLY A 165 -5.48 -24.86 -7.48
CA GLY A 165 -6.01 -26.21 -7.37
C GLY A 165 -7.16 -26.52 -8.33
N SER A 166 -7.92 -25.51 -8.77
CA SER A 166 -9.04 -25.70 -9.69
C SER A 166 -8.61 -25.79 -11.16
N GLY A 167 -7.43 -25.27 -11.52
CA GLY A 167 -6.89 -25.33 -12.88
C GLY A 167 -6.25 -26.67 -13.24
N ALA A 168 -5.89 -27.49 -12.24
CA ALA A 168 -5.21 -28.77 -12.45
C ALA A 168 -6.14 -29.99 -12.59
N SER A 169 -7.47 -29.82 -12.42
CA SER A 169 -8.44 -30.95 -12.46
C SER A 169 -9.08 -31.21 -13.84
N GLY A 170 -8.61 -30.55 -14.90
CA GLY A 170 -9.24 -30.59 -16.24
C GLY A 170 -8.54 -31.44 -17.31
N VAL A 171 -7.51 -32.22 -16.98
CA VAL A 171 -6.77 -33.03 -17.97
C VAL A 171 -6.62 -34.49 -17.50
N GLU A 172 -7.76 -35.16 -17.35
CA GLU A 172 -7.90 -36.63 -17.37
C GLU A 172 -9.30 -36.85 -17.99
N ASP A 173 -9.58 -37.63 -19.01
CA ASP A 173 -8.88 -38.65 -19.76
C ASP A 173 -9.72 -38.81 -21.05
N SER A 174 -9.11 -38.69 -22.22
CA SER A 174 -9.76 -39.10 -23.46
C SER A 174 -8.72 -39.68 -24.40
N THR A 175 -8.11 -40.78 -23.97
CA THR A 175 -7.53 -41.74 -24.91
C THR A 175 -8.22 -43.08 -24.76
N ASP A 176 -8.82 -43.48 -25.88
CA ASP A 176 -8.89 -44.85 -26.39
C ASP A 176 -10.14 -45.68 -26.09
N SER A 177 -10.97 -45.83 -27.13
CA SER A 177 -11.76 -47.02 -27.48
C SER A 177 -12.18 -46.95 -28.95
#